data_AF-A0A6C0DM22-F1
#
_entry.id   AF-A0A6C0DM22-F1
#
_cell.length_a   1.000
_cell.length_b   1.000
_cell.length_c   1.000
_cell.angle_alpha   90.00
_cell.angle_beta   90.00
_cell.angle_gamma   90.00
#
_symmetry.space_group_name_H-M   'P 1'
#
loop_
_entity.id
_entity.type
_entity.pdbx_description
1 polymer ?
#
loop_
_entity_poly.entity_id
_entity_poly.type
_entity_poly.pdbx_seq_one_letter_code
_entity_poly.pdbx_strand_id
1 'polypeptide(L)'
;MPKNHTTSKKRGITHKPLRKTMKHHQENTKTPLVIGLIYAKWCGHCQALEPEWKSMKQNILKKKSVSPRQIVEIEESDPDKDAKIEDINKTFHGGKLQANGYPTIFKNVGGKIEYYEGGRTAVEMENWVLGKTAEKRPVHQKTWRNYFFGGFQSGTLTPKPTPRPKPSKPSRSSKPSKPSRDSK
;
A
#
# COMPACT_ATOMS: atom_id res chain seq x y z
N MET A 1 1.76 91.49 10.75
CA MET A 1 3.19 91.12 10.59
C MET A 1 3.54 90.11 11.69
N PRO A 2 4.37 89.08 11.41
CA PRO A 2 3.89 87.81 10.85
C PRO A 2 3.71 86.66 11.85
N LYS A 3 3.00 85.64 11.36
CA LYS A 3 2.50 84.42 12.03
C LYS A 3 3.64 83.40 12.15
N ASN A 4 3.84 82.83 13.35
CA ASN A 4 4.78 81.73 13.54
C ASN A 4 4.05 80.39 13.39
N HIS A 5 4.17 79.83 12.18
CA HIS A 5 3.94 78.41 11.92
C HIS A 5 5.11 77.61 12.50
N THR A 6 4.86 76.65 13.39
CA THR A 6 5.82 75.59 13.69
C THR A 6 5.20 74.25 13.35
N THR A 7 5.66 73.73 12.21
CA THR A 7 5.36 72.42 11.62
C THR A 7 5.72 71.26 12.54
N SER A 8 4.74 70.42 12.85
CA SER A 8 4.91 69.15 13.56
C SER A 8 5.62 68.13 12.67
N LYS A 9 6.89 67.82 13.00
CA LYS A 9 7.72 66.83 12.32
C LYS A 9 7.35 65.42 12.82
N LYS A 10 6.39 64.77 12.16
CA LYS A 10 6.07 63.34 12.38
C LYS A 10 7.28 62.49 11.98
N ARG A 11 7.92 61.85 12.95
CA ARG A 11 8.96 60.83 12.71
C ARG A 11 8.25 59.55 12.24
N GLY A 12 8.41 59.21 10.97
CA GLY A 12 7.93 57.94 10.42
C GLY A 12 8.73 56.77 10.99
N ILE A 13 8.04 55.85 11.65
CA ILE A 13 8.59 54.58 12.11
C ILE A 13 8.58 53.64 10.90
N THR A 14 9.74 53.48 10.26
CA THR A 14 9.94 52.48 9.21
C THR A 14 10.09 51.10 9.85
N HIS A 15 8.99 50.35 9.89
CA HIS A 15 9.03 48.93 10.27
C HIS A 15 9.76 48.14 9.17
N LYS A 16 11.00 47.72 9.44
CA LYS A 16 11.70 46.74 8.60
C LYS A 16 10.93 45.41 8.63
N PRO A 17 10.59 44.81 7.47
CA PRO A 17 9.92 43.52 7.47
C PRO A 17 10.88 42.43 7.93
N LEU A 18 10.58 41.81 9.07
CA LEU A 18 11.23 40.60 9.53
C LEU A 18 10.89 39.46 8.58
N ARG A 19 11.80 39.13 7.65
CA ARG A 19 11.76 37.86 6.90
C ARG A 19 11.91 36.71 7.89
N LYS A 20 10.80 36.13 8.33
CA LYS A 20 10.80 34.82 9.00
C LYS A 20 11.23 33.78 7.97
N THR A 21 12.47 33.33 8.07
CA THR A 21 12.90 32.11 7.38
C THR A 21 12.13 30.95 8.02
N MET A 22 11.21 30.36 7.25
CA MET A 22 10.55 29.12 7.61
C MET A 22 11.60 28.02 7.54
N LYS A 23 12.36 27.83 8.62
CA LYS A 23 13.07 26.58 8.85
C LYS A 23 11.98 25.54 9.00
N HIS A 24 11.80 24.69 7.99
CA HIS A 24 11.02 23.48 8.14
C HIS A 24 11.62 22.71 9.32
N HIS A 25 10.95 22.81 10.46
CA HIS A 25 11.21 21.92 11.58
C HIS A 25 10.75 20.55 11.09
N GLN A 26 11.69 19.80 10.54
CA GLN A 26 11.47 18.41 10.20
C GLN A 26 11.40 17.69 11.54
N GLU A 27 10.19 17.67 12.11
CA GLU A 27 9.93 17.02 13.37
C GLU A 27 10.21 15.53 13.17
N ASN A 28 11.38 15.12 13.62
CA ASN A 28 11.83 13.75 13.58
C ASN A 28 11.16 13.04 14.76
N THR A 29 9.85 12.82 14.63
CA THR A 29 9.06 12.01 15.57
C THR A 29 9.53 10.57 15.41
N LYS A 30 10.59 10.23 16.14
CA LYS A 30 11.24 8.92 16.11
C LYS A 30 10.35 7.91 16.82
N THR A 31 9.25 7.54 16.18
CA THR A 31 8.40 6.45 16.63
C THR A 31 9.19 5.15 16.55
N PRO A 32 9.06 4.24 17.55
CA PRO A 32 9.67 2.93 17.46
C PRO A 32 9.07 2.21 16.26
N LEU A 33 9.91 2.00 15.23
CA LEU A 33 9.57 1.34 13.97
C LEU A 33 10.21 -0.04 13.95
N VAL A 34 9.42 -1.09 13.78
CA VAL A 34 9.91 -2.44 13.49
C VAL A 34 9.38 -2.84 12.12
N ILE A 35 10.23 -3.38 11.25
CA ILE A 35 9.87 -3.86 9.92
C ILE A 35 10.14 -5.36 9.85
N GLY A 36 9.20 -6.11 9.30
CA GLY A 36 9.37 -7.54 9.11
C GLY A 36 8.96 -8.04 7.73
N LEU A 37 9.58 -9.13 7.32
CA LEU A 37 9.23 -9.94 6.15
C LEU A 37 8.99 -11.37 6.59
N ILE A 38 7.83 -11.90 6.19
CA ILE A 38 7.49 -13.31 6.32
C ILE A 38 7.56 -13.94 4.93
N TYR A 39 8.38 -14.95 4.78
CA TYR A 39 8.68 -15.57 3.49
C TYR A 39 8.83 -17.08 3.61
N ALA A 40 8.83 -17.76 2.46
CA ALA A 40 9.08 -19.20 2.38
C ALA A 40 10.11 -19.48 1.29
N LYS A 41 11.11 -20.34 1.58
CA LYS A 41 12.19 -20.67 0.63
C LYS A 41 11.70 -21.37 -0.65
N TRP A 42 10.58 -22.09 -0.57
CA TRP A 42 9.96 -22.77 -1.70
C TRP A 42 9.07 -21.86 -2.56
N CYS A 43 8.80 -20.62 -2.14
CA CYS A 43 7.90 -19.73 -2.87
C CYS A 43 8.66 -18.90 -3.93
N GLY A 44 8.33 -19.12 -5.20
CA GLY A 44 8.93 -18.35 -6.32
C GLY A 44 8.69 -16.84 -6.24
N HIS A 45 7.55 -16.40 -5.71
CA HIS A 45 7.28 -14.96 -5.49
C HIS A 45 8.20 -14.34 -4.43
N CYS A 46 8.61 -15.11 -3.42
CA CYS A 46 9.54 -14.65 -2.39
C CYS A 46 10.96 -14.53 -2.95
N GLN A 47 11.39 -15.51 -3.76
CA GLN A 47 12.72 -15.49 -4.39
C GLN A 47 12.90 -14.27 -5.29
N ALA A 48 11.88 -13.89 -6.05
CA ALA A 48 11.91 -12.69 -6.88
C ALA A 48 11.98 -11.38 -6.06
N LEU A 49 11.43 -11.36 -4.84
CA LEU A 49 11.42 -10.19 -3.94
C LEU A 49 12.73 -10.05 -3.14
N GLU A 50 13.44 -11.14 -2.90
CA GLU A 50 14.66 -11.20 -2.09
C GLU A 50 15.73 -10.15 -2.45
N PRO A 51 16.12 -9.93 -3.73
CA PRO A 51 17.12 -8.92 -4.07
C PRO A 51 16.65 -7.49 -3.75
N GLU A 52 15.38 -7.18 -4.03
CA GLU A 52 14.78 -5.87 -3.75
C GLU A 52 14.70 -5.60 -2.26
N TRP A 53 14.32 -6.61 -1.47
CA TRP A 53 14.32 -6.53 -0.01
C TRP A 53 15.71 -6.28 0.56
N LYS A 54 16.73 -7.01 0.08
CA LYS A 54 18.13 -6.80 0.49
C LYS A 54 18.62 -5.40 0.16
N SER A 55 18.33 -4.89 -1.03
CA SER A 55 18.70 -3.53 -1.44
C SER A 55 18.03 -2.47 -0.55
N MET A 56 16.73 -2.62 -0.27
CA MET A 56 16.00 -1.73 0.64
C MET A 56 16.62 -1.73 2.04
N LYS A 57 16.88 -2.91 2.63
CA LYS A 57 17.54 -3.05 3.93
C LYS A 57 18.87 -2.29 3.98
N GLN A 58 19.72 -2.48 2.98
CA GLN A 58 21.00 -1.79 2.91
C GLN A 58 20.84 -0.27 2.87
N ASN A 59 19.87 0.23 2.11
CA ASN A 59 19.62 1.67 1.97
C ASN A 59 19.12 2.30 3.28
N ILE A 60 18.17 1.66 3.98
CA ILE A 60 17.64 2.18 5.25
C ILE A 60 18.69 2.16 6.38
N LEU A 61 19.57 1.15 6.37
CA LEU A 61 20.68 1.04 7.31
C LEU A 61 21.73 2.13 7.06
N LYS A 62 22.08 2.37 5.78
CA LYS A 62 23.00 3.46 5.38
C LYS A 62 22.48 4.83 5.83
N LYS A 63 21.16 5.06 5.73
CA LYS A 63 20.51 6.31 6.14
C LYS A 63 20.33 6.43 7.66
N LYS A 64 20.75 5.43 8.46
CA LYS A 64 20.58 5.37 9.93
C LYS A 64 19.15 5.67 10.40
N SER A 65 18.16 5.41 9.55
CA SER A 65 16.75 5.66 9.83
C SER A 65 16.14 4.52 10.63
N VAL A 66 16.63 3.30 10.41
CA VAL A 66 16.20 2.08 11.09
C VAL A 66 17.44 1.34 11.57
N SER A 67 17.39 0.79 12.79
CA SER A 67 18.46 -0.03 13.34
C SER A 67 18.35 -1.47 12.82
N PRO A 68 19.46 -2.21 12.69
CA PRO A 68 19.40 -3.61 12.24
C PRO A 68 18.55 -4.50 13.17
N ARG A 69 18.50 -4.18 14.47
CA ARG A 69 17.64 -4.86 15.46
C ARG A 69 16.14 -4.69 15.23
N GLN A 70 15.75 -3.70 14.43
CA GLN A 70 14.35 -3.40 14.11
C GLN A 70 13.90 -4.09 12.81
N ILE A 71 14.78 -4.85 12.16
CA ILE A 71 14.47 -5.60 10.94
C ILE A 71 14.34 -7.08 11.31
N VAL A 72 13.19 -7.68 11.04
CA VAL A 72 12.88 -9.07 11.40
C VAL A 72 12.58 -9.88 10.13
N GLU A 73 13.14 -11.07 10.04
CA GLU A 73 12.89 -12.00 8.94
C GLU A 73 12.42 -13.33 9.51
N ILE A 74 11.25 -13.75 9.07
CA ILE A 74 10.58 -14.97 9.54
C ILE A 74 10.43 -15.87 8.32
N GLU A 75 11.12 -16.99 8.35
CA GLU A 75 10.93 -18.04 7.36
C GLU A 75 9.83 -19.00 7.84
N GLU A 76 8.95 -19.42 6.94
CA GLU A 76 7.88 -20.36 7.26
C GLU A 76 8.38 -21.74 7.72
N SER A 77 9.57 -22.13 7.27
CA SER A 77 10.23 -23.38 7.65
C SER A 77 11.08 -23.27 8.92
N ASP A 78 11.20 -22.07 9.51
CA ASP A 78 11.92 -21.92 10.78
C ASP A 78 11.12 -22.57 11.92
N PRO A 79 11.74 -23.41 12.77
CA PRO A 79 11.09 -23.95 13.96
C PRO A 79 10.75 -22.85 14.99
N ASP A 80 11.51 -21.76 15.00
CA ASP A 80 11.34 -20.64 15.93
C ASP A 80 10.34 -19.57 15.45
N LYS A 81 9.61 -19.83 14.36
CA LYS A 81 8.70 -18.82 13.78
C LYS A 81 7.63 -18.37 14.77
N ASP A 82 7.09 -19.29 15.55
CA ASP A 82 6.02 -19.00 16.52
C ASP A 82 6.56 -18.10 17.64
N ALA A 83 7.78 -18.36 18.10
CA ALA A 83 8.45 -17.52 19.09
C ALA A 83 8.71 -16.10 18.55
N LYS A 84 9.15 -15.96 17.29
CA LYS A 84 9.35 -14.65 16.65
C LYS A 84 8.03 -13.89 16.50
N ILE A 85 6.96 -14.58 16.09
CA ILE A 85 5.62 -13.98 15.94
C ILE A 85 5.05 -13.56 17.30
N GLU A 86 5.26 -14.37 18.34
CA GLU A 86 4.87 -14.03 19.70
C GLU A 86 5.63 -12.83 20.25
N ASP A 87 6.95 -12.74 20.03
CA ASP A 87 7.76 -11.60 20.46
C ASP A 87 7.27 -10.28 19.83
N ILE A 88 6.98 -10.33 18.53
CA ILE A 88 6.31 -9.24 17.81
C ILE A 88 4.97 -8.93 18.47
N ASN A 89 4.09 -9.91 18.65
CA ASN A 89 2.76 -9.70 19.25
C ASN A 89 2.84 -9.13 20.68
N LYS A 90 3.82 -9.53 21.49
CA LYS A 90 4.06 -9.01 22.85
C LYS A 90 4.54 -7.56 22.81
N THR A 91 5.33 -7.20 21.82
CA THR A 91 5.84 -5.84 21.64
C THR A 91 4.73 -4.85 21.25
N PHE A 92 3.57 -5.32 20.78
CA PHE A 92 2.54 -4.46 20.18
C PHE A 92 1.13 -4.67 20.79
N HIS A 93 0.59 -3.63 21.47
CA HIS A 93 -0.74 -3.64 22.10
C HIS A 93 -1.93 -3.57 21.12
N GLY A 94 -1.74 -3.88 19.83
CA GLY A 94 -2.70 -3.55 18.76
C GLY A 94 -3.36 -4.73 18.04
N GLY A 95 -2.85 -5.96 18.19
CA GLY A 95 -3.42 -7.14 17.53
C GLY A 95 -2.38 -8.20 17.17
N LYS A 96 -2.86 -9.39 16.79
CA LYS A 96 -2.00 -10.50 16.34
C LYS A 96 -1.52 -10.24 14.91
N LEU A 97 -0.25 -10.50 14.64
CA LEU A 97 0.30 -10.58 13.29
C LEU A 97 -0.46 -11.66 12.51
N GLN A 98 -1.06 -11.28 11.39
CA GLN A 98 -1.82 -12.15 10.50
C GLN A 98 -1.09 -12.26 9.18
N ALA A 99 -0.46 -13.42 8.95
CA ALA A 99 0.21 -13.75 7.70
C ALA A 99 -0.66 -14.76 6.94
N ASN A 100 -1.44 -14.28 5.97
CA ASN A 100 -2.34 -15.14 5.18
C ASN A 100 -1.66 -15.70 3.92
N GLY A 101 -0.39 -15.40 3.69
CA GLY A 101 0.35 -15.87 2.52
C GLY A 101 1.78 -15.32 2.45
N TYR A 102 2.49 -15.68 1.39
CA TYR A 102 3.88 -15.28 1.16
C TYR A 102 4.03 -14.60 -0.20
N PRO A 103 4.87 -13.55 -0.32
CA PRO A 103 5.54 -12.82 0.77
C PRO A 103 4.58 -11.89 1.52
N THR A 104 4.74 -11.78 2.84
CA THR A 104 4.04 -10.77 3.66
C THR A 104 5.05 -9.79 4.24
N ILE A 105 4.95 -8.51 3.87
CA ILE A 105 5.77 -7.43 4.44
C ILE A 105 4.88 -6.61 5.38
N PHE A 106 5.39 -6.31 6.56
CA PHE A 106 4.70 -5.49 7.55
C PHE A 106 5.66 -4.54 8.25
N LYS A 107 5.10 -3.47 8.82
CA LYS A 107 5.79 -2.57 9.72
C LYS A 107 4.93 -2.31 10.93
N ASN A 108 5.56 -2.08 12.07
CA ASN A 108 4.91 -1.56 13.25
C ASN A 108 5.29 -0.10 13.44
N VAL A 109 4.31 0.78 13.52
CA VAL A 109 4.49 2.18 13.87
C VAL A 109 3.71 2.46 15.14
N GLY A 110 4.42 2.64 16.26
CA GLY A 110 3.79 3.05 17.52
C GLY A 110 2.73 2.08 18.06
N GLY A 111 2.94 0.77 17.91
CA GLY A 111 2.04 -0.28 18.41
C GLY A 111 0.98 -0.73 17.40
N LYS A 112 0.92 -0.11 16.21
CA LYS A 112 0.00 -0.49 15.14
C LYS A 112 0.74 -1.22 14.02
N ILE A 113 0.27 -2.41 13.68
CA ILE A 113 0.76 -3.19 12.54
C ILE A 113 0.13 -2.64 11.26
N GLU A 114 0.97 -2.37 10.26
CA GLU A 114 0.57 -1.98 8.92
C GLU A 114 1.20 -2.94 7.91
N TYR A 115 0.38 -3.50 7.03
CA TYR A 115 0.84 -4.38 5.96
C TYR A 115 1.17 -3.56 4.71
N TYR A 116 2.17 -4.03 3.96
CA TYR A 116 2.57 -3.42 2.71
C TYR A 116 1.88 -4.09 1.53
N GLU A 117 1.16 -3.30 0.74
CA GLU A 117 0.45 -3.73 -0.47
C GLU A 117 0.95 -3.01 -1.74
N GLY A 118 2.08 -2.31 -1.64
CA GLY A 118 2.66 -1.55 -2.75
C GLY A 118 3.45 -2.41 -3.75
N GLY A 119 4.20 -1.76 -4.63
CA GLY A 119 5.04 -2.43 -5.61
C GLY A 119 6.22 -3.18 -4.97
N ARG A 120 6.71 -4.21 -5.66
CA ARG A 120 7.79 -5.07 -5.14
C ARG A 120 9.20 -4.49 -5.34
N THR A 121 9.32 -3.17 -5.42
CA THR A 121 10.59 -2.47 -5.68
C THR A 121 11.19 -1.92 -4.39
N ALA A 122 12.52 -1.90 -4.30
CA ALA A 122 13.26 -1.44 -3.14
C ALA A 122 12.93 0.02 -2.78
N VAL A 123 12.73 0.86 -3.80
CA VAL A 123 12.45 2.29 -3.64
C VAL A 123 11.06 2.52 -3.03
N GLU A 124 10.05 1.79 -3.50
CA GLU A 124 8.69 1.93 -2.96
C GLU A 124 8.60 1.39 -1.52
N MET A 125 9.21 0.23 -1.25
CA MET A 125 9.30 -0.31 0.10
C MET A 125 10.03 0.66 1.04
N GLU A 126 11.17 1.20 0.61
CA GLU A 126 11.93 2.18 1.40
C GLU A 126 11.09 3.43 1.72
N ASN A 127 10.42 3.99 0.73
CA ASN A 127 9.58 5.18 0.93
C ASN A 127 8.43 4.90 1.91
N TRP A 128 7.84 3.70 1.85
CA TRP A 128 6.79 3.27 2.77
C TRP A 128 7.31 3.07 4.19
N VAL A 129 8.50 2.49 4.37
CA VAL A 129 9.17 2.34 5.67
C VAL A 129 9.45 3.70 6.30
N LEU A 130 9.98 4.63 5.50
CA LEU A 130 10.32 5.98 5.94
C LEU A 130 9.09 6.88 6.12
N GLY A 131 7.87 6.39 5.83
CA GLY A 131 6.65 7.20 5.88
C GLY A 131 6.64 8.36 4.89
N LYS A 132 7.47 8.30 3.83
CA LYS A 132 7.54 9.32 2.77
C LYS A 132 6.46 9.13 1.71
N THR A 133 5.76 8.00 1.73
CA THR A 133 4.60 7.77 0.87
C THR A 133 3.48 8.71 1.26
N ALA A 134 3.17 9.65 0.36
CA ALA A 134 1.95 10.42 0.40
C ALA A 134 0.76 9.50 0.72
N GLU A 135 -0.01 9.88 1.73
CA GLU A 135 -1.40 9.53 1.99
C GLU A 135 -1.95 8.39 1.11
N LYS A 136 -2.25 7.25 1.74
CA LYS A 136 -2.92 6.06 1.17
C LYS A 136 -3.65 6.41 -0.13
N ARG A 137 -3.12 6.04 -1.30
CA ARG A 137 -3.96 5.99 -2.51
C ARG A 137 -5.11 5.06 -2.15
N PRO A 138 -6.37 5.54 -2.06
CA PRO A 138 -7.47 4.63 -1.86
C PRO A 138 -7.45 3.67 -3.03
N VAL A 139 -7.24 2.38 -2.75
CA VAL A 139 -7.48 1.31 -3.71
C VAL A 139 -8.95 1.44 -4.06
N HIS A 140 -9.20 2.14 -5.17
CA HIS A 140 -10.44 2.17 -5.93
C HIS A 140 -11.67 1.74 -5.12
N GLN A 141 -12.10 2.57 -4.15
CA GLN A 141 -13.54 2.61 -3.92
C GLN A 141 -14.10 3.19 -5.22
N LYS A 142 -14.75 2.33 -5.99
CA LYS A 142 -15.68 2.71 -7.04
C LYS A 142 -16.81 3.47 -6.35
N THR A 143 -16.54 4.72 -6.00
CA THR A 143 -17.53 5.62 -5.42
C THR A 143 -18.54 5.90 -6.53
N TRP A 144 -19.65 5.18 -6.54
CA TRP A 144 -20.88 5.52 -7.27
C TRP A 144 -21.51 6.79 -6.68
N ARG A 145 -20.74 7.86 -6.58
CA ARG A 145 -21.18 9.15 -6.07
C ARG A 145 -20.99 10.20 -7.15
N ASN A 146 -21.65 9.96 -8.29
CA ASN A 146 -21.92 10.96 -9.33
C ASN A 146 -23.08 10.53 -10.27
N TYR A 147 -24.09 9.84 -9.74
CA TYR A 147 -25.33 9.54 -10.47
C TYR A 147 -26.58 9.65 -9.59
N PHE A 148 -26.66 10.66 -8.72
CA PHE A 148 -27.89 10.88 -7.93
C PHE A 148 -28.15 12.35 -7.60
N PHE A 149 -27.87 13.27 -8.53
CA PHE A 149 -28.49 14.59 -8.54
C PHE A 149 -28.68 15.03 -9.99
N GLY A 150 -29.83 14.66 -10.55
CA GLY A 150 -30.17 14.99 -11.92
C GLY A 150 -31.49 14.39 -12.34
N GLY A 151 -32.59 15.00 -11.90
CA GLY A 151 -33.79 15.12 -12.72
C GLY A 151 -34.61 13.84 -12.94
N PHE A 152 -35.61 13.69 -12.09
CA PHE A 152 -36.89 13.09 -12.41
C PHE A 152 -37.43 13.58 -13.78
N GLN A 153 -37.47 12.70 -14.78
CA GLN A 153 -38.49 12.71 -15.83
C GLN A 153 -38.91 11.26 -16.10
N SER A 154 -40.18 11.00 -15.82
CA SER A 154 -40.90 9.76 -16.11
C SER A 154 -40.92 9.49 -17.62
N GLY A 155 -40.21 8.45 -18.05
CA GLY A 155 -40.33 7.86 -19.37
C GLY A 155 -40.27 6.33 -19.24
N THR A 156 -41.39 5.65 -19.48
CA THR A 156 -41.52 4.19 -19.46
C THR A 156 -40.78 3.57 -20.64
N LEU A 157 -39.49 3.29 -20.48
CA LEU A 157 -38.72 2.47 -21.42
C LEU A 157 -38.91 0.99 -21.07
N THR A 158 -39.79 0.34 -21.82
CA THR A 158 -39.93 -1.13 -21.86
C THR A 158 -38.59 -1.78 -22.21
N PRO A 159 -38.13 -2.81 -21.47
CA PRO A 159 -36.91 -3.52 -21.83
C PRO A 159 -37.10 -4.31 -23.13
N LYS A 160 -36.22 -4.04 -24.10
CA LYS A 160 -36.10 -4.77 -25.37
C LYS A 160 -35.66 -6.21 -25.08
N PRO A 161 -36.33 -7.26 -25.59
CA PRO A 161 -35.95 -8.64 -25.33
C PRO A 161 -34.60 -8.96 -25.97
N THR A 162 -33.70 -9.56 -25.18
CA THR A 162 -32.41 -10.07 -25.65
C THR A 162 -32.61 -11.31 -26.54
N PRO A 163 -31.84 -11.48 -27.63
CA PRO A 163 -31.89 -12.69 -28.42
C PRO A 163 -31.33 -13.88 -27.62
N ARG A 164 -32.17 -14.90 -27.45
CA ARG A 164 -31.84 -16.20 -26.84
C ARG A 164 -30.72 -16.89 -27.64
N PRO A 165 -29.70 -17.48 -26.99
CA PRO A 165 -28.71 -18.30 -27.68
C PRO A 165 -29.38 -19.54 -28.30
N LYS A 166 -29.09 -19.81 -29.58
CA LYS A 166 -29.59 -20.97 -30.31
C LYS A 166 -29.02 -22.26 -29.71
N PRO A 167 -29.81 -23.32 -29.50
CA PRO A 167 -29.29 -24.62 -29.12
C PRO A 167 -28.51 -25.23 -30.30
N SER A 168 -27.23 -25.55 -30.09
CA SER A 168 -26.45 -26.38 -30.99
C SER A 168 -27.02 -27.80 -30.99
N LYS A 169 -27.43 -28.26 -32.18
CA LYS A 169 -28.01 -29.59 -32.41
C LYS A 169 -27.02 -30.71 -32.04
N PRO A 170 -27.52 -31.87 -31.55
CA PRO A 170 -26.70 -33.07 -31.40
C PRO A 170 -26.41 -33.70 -32.76
N SER A 171 -25.12 -33.82 -33.13
CA SER A 171 -24.69 -34.60 -34.29
C SER A 171 -24.69 -36.09 -33.96
N ARG A 172 -25.82 -36.71 -34.28
CA ARG A 172 -26.01 -38.04 -34.86
C ARG A 172 -24.84 -39.04 -34.77
N SER A 173 -25.11 -40.07 -33.98
CA SER A 173 -24.46 -41.37 -33.88
C SER A 173 -24.10 -41.99 -35.24
N SER A 174 -22.86 -42.45 -35.38
CA SER A 174 -22.45 -43.42 -36.41
C SER A 174 -22.13 -44.75 -35.72
N LYS A 175 -22.76 -45.81 -36.23
CA LYS A 175 -22.78 -47.19 -35.74
C LYS A 175 -21.38 -47.84 -35.63
N PRO A 176 -21.24 -48.87 -34.79
CA PRO A 176 -20.06 -49.74 -34.74
C PRO A 176 -20.07 -50.75 -35.90
N SER A 177 -18.96 -50.85 -36.62
CA SER A 177 -18.65 -51.95 -37.54
C SER A 177 -18.11 -53.16 -36.75
N LYS A 178 -18.69 -54.33 -37.04
CA LYS A 178 -18.40 -55.65 -36.45
C LYS A 178 -17.01 -56.19 -36.81
N PRO A 179 -16.50 -57.18 -36.05
CA PRO A 179 -15.18 -57.78 -36.27
C PRO A 179 -15.19 -58.80 -37.43
N SER A 180 -14.15 -58.78 -38.27
CA SER A 180 -13.83 -59.87 -39.18
C SER A 180 -12.88 -60.85 -38.51
N ARG A 181 -13.30 -62.10 -38.54
CA ARG A 181 -12.66 -63.29 -38.02
C ARG A 181 -11.93 -63.92 -39.20
N ASP A 182 -10.62 -64.12 -39.11
CA ASP A 182 -9.93 -65.03 -40.01
C ASP A 182 -8.89 -65.83 -39.22
N SER A 183 -9.02 -67.15 -39.38
CA SER A 183 -8.19 -68.20 -38.83
C SER A 183 -7.47 -68.85 -40.01
N LYS A 184 -6.15 -68.84 -40.00
CA LYS A 184 -5.33 -70.00 -40.39
C LYS A 184 -3.88 -69.81 -39.96
#